data_AF-A0A2W4NXS3-F1
#
_entry.id   AF-A0A2W4NXS3-F1
#
_cell.length_a   1.000
_cell.length_b   1.000
_cell.length_c   1.000
_cell.angle_alpha   90.00
_cell.angle_beta   90.00
_cell.angle_gamma   90.00
#
_symmetry.space_group_name_H-M   'P 1'
#
loop_
_entity.id
_entity.type
_entity.pdbx_description
1 polymer ?
#
loop_
_entity_poly.entity_id
_entity_poly.type
_entity_poly.pdbx_seq_one_letter_code
_entity_poly.pdbx_strand_id
1 'polypeptide(L)'
;MNAFIASIDRSTLIRAVAVYLLAYALLNVCAGLVMAIAGGFAGIMGATGVAMLNESGVSSLEGGDEALAAMATATTMGGLVAIWGILALLSVPLFLVVAYGLFRRHSWARMGAVIALGVTILLSVINLGSGGLMNLLWIIVSGFVLYLFLTDQGVRQELGG
;
A
#
# COMPACT_ATOMS: atom_id res chain seq x y z
N MET A 1 -11.42 2.26 -27.27
CA MET A 1 -10.87 3.06 -26.15
C MET A 1 -10.91 4.57 -26.42
N ASN A 2 -10.41 5.06 -27.57
CA ASN A 2 -10.37 6.50 -27.86
C ASN A 2 -11.76 7.20 -27.85
N ALA A 3 -12.84 6.51 -28.22
CA ALA A 3 -14.19 7.08 -28.21
C ALA A 3 -14.80 7.26 -26.80
N PHE A 4 -14.44 6.40 -25.84
CA PHE A 4 -14.92 6.51 -24.45
C PHE A 4 -14.16 7.55 -23.63
N ILE A 5 -12.89 7.79 -23.98
CA ILE A 5 -12.04 8.81 -23.34
C ILE A 5 -12.41 10.21 -23.87
N ALA A 6 -12.84 10.31 -25.12
CA ALA A 6 -13.23 11.58 -25.75
C ALA A 6 -14.56 12.16 -25.23
N SER A 7 -15.45 11.32 -24.66
CA SER A 7 -16.74 11.76 -24.11
C SER A 7 -16.68 12.15 -22.62
N ILE A 8 -15.54 11.96 -21.95
CA ILE A 8 -15.38 12.27 -20.53
C ILE A 8 -14.69 13.63 -20.39
N ASP A 9 -15.35 14.55 -19.70
CA ASP A 9 -14.80 15.85 -19.37
C ASP A 9 -13.51 15.70 -18.54
N ARG A 10 -12.42 16.35 -18.99
CA ARG A 10 -11.06 16.18 -18.45
C ARG A 10 -10.97 16.61 -17.00
N SER A 11 -11.69 17.69 -16.66
CA SER A 11 -11.86 18.18 -15.31
C SER A 11 -12.48 17.15 -14.36
N THR A 12 -13.45 16.37 -14.86
CA THR A 12 -14.11 15.30 -14.12
C THR A 12 -13.15 14.13 -13.88
N LEU A 13 -12.30 13.81 -14.86
CA LEU A 13 -11.28 12.77 -14.73
C LEU A 13 -10.23 13.13 -13.68
N ILE A 14 -9.72 14.37 -13.66
CA ILE A 14 -8.76 14.84 -12.65
C ILE A 14 -9.37 14.77 -11.25
N ARG A 15 -10.62 15.22 -11.08
CA ARG A 15 -11.32 15.11 -9.79
C ARG A 15 -11.53 13.65 -9.37
N ALA A 16 -11.93 12.77 -10.28
CA ALA A 16 -12.12 11.35 -9.99
C ALA A 16 -10.82 10.69 -9.51
N VAL A 17 -9.68 11.00 -10.15
CA VAL A 17 -8.37 10.49 -9.74
C VAL A 17 -7.93 11.07 -8.39
N ALA A 18 -8.19 12.35 -8.12
CA ALA A 18 -7.90 12.95 -6.82
C ALA A 18 -8.70 12.28 -5.69
N VAL A 19 -10.00 12.00 -5.92
CA VAL A 19 -10.86 11.28 -4.97
C VAL A 19 -10.39 9.83 -4.79
N TYR A 20 -9.98 9.17 -5.87
CA TYR A 20 -9.41 7.82 -5.80
C TYR A 20 -8.13 7.77 -4.95
N LEU A 21 -7.20 8.72 -5.13
CA LEU A 21 -5.99 8.80 -4.32
C LEU A 21 -6.29 9.09 -2.85
N LEU A 22 -7.31 9.90 -2.55
CA LEU A 22 -7.79 10.13 -1.20
C LEU A 22 -8.37 8.86 -0.55
N ALA A 23 -9.23 8.15 -1.28
CA ALA A 23 -9.79 6.88 -0.82
C ALA A 23 -8.68 5.84 -0.60
N TYR A 24 -7.70 5.77 -1.49
CA TYR A 24 -6.55 4.88 -1.36
C TYR A 24 -5.67 5.25 -0.15
N ALA A 25 -5.43 6.54 0.08
CA ALA A 25 -4.71 7.02 1.25
C ALA A 25 -5.43 6.61 2.54
N LEU A 26 -6.75 6.79 2.61
CA LEU A 26 -7.55 6.41 3.78
C LEU A 26 -7.49 4.90 4.05
N LEU A 27 -7.65 4.09 3.00
CA LEU A 27 -7.55 2.64 3.10
C LEU A 27 -6.15 2.19 3.54
N ASN A 28 -5.09 2.85 3.04
CA ASN A 28 -3.72 2.60 3.48
C ASN A 28 -3.47 3.01 4.93
N VAL A 29 -4.08 4.09 5.41
CA VAL A 29 -4.03 4.46 6.84
C VAL A 29 -4.65 3.35 7.67
N CYS A 30 -5.86 2.93 7.34
CA CYS A 30 -6.57 1.90 8.09
C CYS A 30 -5.81 0.56 8.07
N ALA A 31 -5.41 0.10 6.89
CA ALA A 31 -4.67 -1.14 6.73
C ALA A 31 -3.29 -1.05 7.41
N GLY A 32 -2.57 0.05 7.22
CA GLY A 32 -1.26 0.29 7.82
C GLY A 32 -1.32 0.32 9.35
N LEU A 33 -2.34 0.96 9.93
CA LEU A 33 -2.53 1.00 11.38
C LEU A 33 -2.82 -0.40 11.95
N VAL A 34 -3.72 -1.15 11.31
CA VAL A 34 -4.05 -2.52 11.72
C VAL A 34 -2.83 -3.43 11.62
N MET A 35 -2.08 -3.37 10.51
CA MET A 35 -0.87 -4.18 10.31
C MET A 35 0.25 -3.78 11.28
N ALA A 36 0.44 -2.49 11.54
CA ALA A 36 1.44 -2.01 12.50
C ALA A 36 1.13 -2.48 13.93
N ILE A 37 -0.13 -2.37 14.35
CA ILE A 37 -0.56 -2.80 15.68
C ILE A 37 -0.53 -4.33 15.79
N ALA A 38 -1.21 -5.04 14.88
CA ALA A 38 -1.30 -6.50 14.92
C ALA A 38 0.08 -7.16 14.74
N GLY A 39 0.88 -6.68 13.80
CA GLY A 39 2.25 -7.12 13.60
C GLY A 39 3.14 -6.81 14.80
N GLY A 40 3.03 -5.61 15.37
CA GLY A 40 3.80 -5.22 16.57
C GLY A 40 3.47 -6.10 17.77
N PHE A 41 2.19 -6.38 18.00
CA PHE A 41 1.75 -7.30 19.06
C PHE A 41 2.23 -8.74 18.80
N ALA A 42 2.09 -9.26 17.58
CA ALA A 42 2.56 -10.60 17.23
C ALA A 42 4.09 -10.72 17.37
N GLY A 43 4.83 -9.67 16.99
CA GLY A 43 6.28 -9.60 17.15
C GLY A 43 6.71 -9.64 18.62
N ILE A 44 6.08 -8.82 19.47
CA ILE A 44 6.40 -8.77 20.91
C ILE A 44 6.00 -10.08 21.59
N MET A 45 4.78 -10.57 21.37
CA MET A 45 4.28 -11.82 21.97
C MET A 45 5.06 -13.05 21.52
N GLY A 46 5.46 -13.11 20.25
CA GLY A 46 6.34 -14.17 19.77
C GLY A 46 7.70 -14.12 20.46
N ALA A 47 8.31 -12.93 20.57
CA ALA A 47 9.61 -12.77 21.21
C ALA A 47 9.59 -13.12 22.71
N THR A 48 8.56 -12.69 23.44
CA THR A 48 8.37 -13.06 24.85
C THR A 48 8.05 -14.55 25.00
N GLY A 49 7.24 -15.12 24.09
CA GLY A 49 6.96 -16.56 24.04
C GLY A 49 8.22 -17.40 23.82
N VAL A 50 9.09 -17.01 22.88
CA VAL A 50 10.38 -17.68 22.66
C VAL A 50 11.28 -17.59 23.91
N ALA A 51 11.35 -16.43 24.56
CA ALA A 51 12.13 -16.26 25.79
C ALA A 51 11.62 -17.16 26.93
N MET A 52 10.31 -17.20 27.16
CA MET A 52 9.68 -18.04 28.17
C MET A 52 9.85 -19.54 27.89
N LEU A 53 9.73 -19.97 26.63
CA LEU A 53 9.93 -21.37 26.23
C LEU A 53 11.39 -21.81 26.38
N ASN A 54 12.35 -20.92 26.13
CA ASN A 54 13.77 -21.18 26.36
C ASN A 54 14.11 -21.27 27.86
N GLU A 55 13.54 -20.39 28.70
CA GLU A 55 13.79 -20.40 30.15
C GLU A 55 13.12 -21.59 30.87
N SER A 56 11.98 -22.05 30.36
CA SER A 56 11.25 -23.21 30.93
C SER A 56 11.81 -24.57 30.51
N GLY A 57 12.85 -24.61 29.68
CA GLY A 57 13.48 -25.86 29.22
C GLY A 57 12.58 -26.71 28.32
N VAL A 58 11.53 -26.12 27.73
CA VAL A 58 10.51 -26.83 26.94
C VAL A 58 11.09 -27.46 25.67
N SER A 59 12.23 -26.99 25.17
CA SER A 59 12.98 -27.61 24.07
C SER A 59 13.41 -29.07 24.33
N SER A 60 13.37 -29.53 25.59
CA SER A 60 13.65 -30.92 25.97
C SER A 60 12.41 -31.83 25.99
N LEU A 61 11.20 -31.27 25.83
CA LEU A 61 9.94 -31.99 25.79
C LEU A 61 9.55 -32.32 24.34
N GLU A 62 8.82 -33.42 24.16
CA GLU A 62 8.29 -33.84 22.86
C GLU A 62 7.32 -32.75 22.32
N GLY A 63 7.62 -32.16 21.16
CA GLY A 63 6.89 -31.02 20.58
C GLY A 63 7.43 -29.63 20.97
N GLY A 64 8.43 -29.55 21.85
CA GLY A 64 9.04 -28.29 22.28
C GLY A 64 9.72 -27.50 21.15
N ASP A 65 10.40 -28.18 20.24
CA ASP A 65 11.03 -27.58 19.06
C ASP A 65 9.99 -26.99 18.09
N GLU A 66 8.84 -27.64 17.94
CA GLU A 66 7.74 -27.14 17.10
C GLU A 66 7.11 -25.88 17.70
N ALA A 67 6.91 -25.86 19.02
CA ALA A 67 6.41 -24.68 19.73
C ALA A 67 7.40 -23.50 19.64
N LEU A 68 8.70 -23.77 19.74
CA LEU A 68 9.74 -22.75 19.63
C LEU A 68 9.84 -22.21 18.20
N ALA A 69 9.75 -23.08 17.19
CA ALA A 69 9.71 -22.70 15.79
C ALA A 69 8.46 -21.88 15.43
N ALA A 70 7.29 -22.26 15.97
CA ALA A 70 6.04 -21.52 15.78
C ALA A 70 6.11 -20.11 16.39
N MET A 71 6.70 -19.96 17.58
CA MET A 71 6.84 -18.64 18.22
C MET A 71 7.90 -17.79 17.52
N ALA A 72 9.03 -18.37 17.08
CA ALA A 72 10.06 -17.65 16.33
C ALA A 72 9.58 -17.18 14.94
N THR A 73 8.77 -18.00 14.26
CA THR A 73 8.11 -17.60 13.01
C THR A 73 7.08 -16.50 13.25
N ALA A 74 6.28 -16.58 14.32
CA ALA A 74 5.37 -15.52 14.71
C ALA A 74 6.10 -14.19 15.03
N THR A 75 7.26 -14.23 15.69
CA THR A 75 8.09 -13.04 15.97
C THR A 75 8.56 -12.38 14.67
N THR A 76 9.15 -13.18 13.78
CA THR A 76 9.76 -12.67 12.54
C THR A 76 8.72 -12.17 11.55
N MET A 77 7.62 -12.93 11.37
CA MET A 77 6.50 -12.50 10.52
C MET A 77 5.77 -11.30 11.13
N GLY A 78 5.53 -11.30 12.45
CA GLY A 78 4.90 -10.18 13.15
C GLY A 78 5.69 -8.88 12.99
N GLY A 79 7.01 -8.93 13.23
CA GLY A 79 7.90 -7.78 13.02
C GLY A 79 7.90 -7.29 11.58
N LEU A 80 7.95 -8.20 10.61
CA LEU A 80 7.91 -7.83 9.18
C LEU A 80 6.58 -7.17 8.79
N VAL A 81 5.45 -7.71 9.26
CA VAL A 81 4.11 -7.14 9.05
C VAL A 81 4.00 -5.75 9.69
N ALA A 82 4.58 -5.56 10.87
CA ALA A 82 4.60 -4.26 11.55
C ALA A 82 5.36 -3.21 10.74
N ILE A 83 6.55 -3.55 10.24
CA ILE A 83 7.38 -2.69 9.38
C ILE A 83 6.61 -2.34 8.09
N TRP A 84 5.92 -3.31 7.50
CA TRP A 84 5.09 -3.08 6.33
C TRP A 84 3.94 -2.11 6.60
N GLY A 85 3.28 -2.23 7.76
CA GLY A 85 2.25 -1.30 8.21
C GLY A 85 2.78 0.13 8.37
N ILE A 86 3.98 0.29 8.91
CA ILE A 86 4.65 1.60 9.07
C ILE A 86 5.00 2.20 7.70
N LEU A 87 5.55 1.41 6.78
CA LEU A 87 5.86 1.86 5.41
C LEU A 87 4.58 2.30 4.67
N ALA A 88 3.49 1.56 4.83
CA ALA A 88 2.19 1.94 4.29
C ALA A 88 1.73 3.30 4.85
N LEU A 89 1.86 3.52 6.17
CA LEU A 89 1.54 4.81 6.80
C LEU A 89 2.42 5.96 6.31
N LEU A 90 3.72 5.72 6.09
CA LEU A 90 4.65 6.73 5.56
C LEU A 90 4.34 7.12 4.11
N SER A 91 3.69 6.25 3.34
CA SER A 91 3.27 6.55 1.96
C SER A 91 2.04 7.47 1.88
N VAL A 92 1.23 7.54 2.95
CA VAL A 92 0.01 8.36 3.04
C VAL A 92 0.24 9.85 2.75
N PRO A 93 1.23 10.55 3.37
CA PRO A 93 1.49 11.95 3.06
C PRO A 93 1.82 12.17 1.59
N LEU A 94 2.49 11.22 0.94
CA LEU A 94 2.77 11.29 -0.50
C LEU A 94 1.44 11.32 -1.30
N PHE A 95 0.52 10.40 -1.00
CA PHE A 95 -0.79 10.36 -1.67
C PHE A 95 -1.63 11.61 -1.41
N LEU A 96 -1.61 12.14 -0.18
CA LEU A 96 -2.34 13.37 0.19
C LEU A 96 -1.80 14.61 -0.52
N VAL A 97 -0.47 14.78 -0.57
CA VAL A 97 0.17 15.91 -1.28
C VAL A 97 -0.16 15.87 -2.76
N VAL A 98 -0.14 14.68 -3.36
CA VAL A 98 -0.49 14.49 -4.78
C VAL A 98 -1.98 14.76 -5.03
N ALA A 99 -2.87 14.23 -4.19
CA ALA A 99 -4.31 14.49 -4.30
C ALA A 99 -4.63 15.99 -4.17
N TYR A 100 -4.01 16.67 -3.21
CA TYR A 100 -4.11 18.12 -3.05
C TYR A 100 -3.60 18.89 -4.27
N GLY A 101 -2.44 18.48 -4.81
CA GLY A 101 -1.88 19.03 -6.04
C GLY A 101 -2.82 18.88 -7.23
N LEU A 102 -3.50 17.74 -7.37
CA LEU A 102 -4.51 17.51 -8.41
C LEU A 102 -5.73 18.43 -8.22
N PHE A 103 -6.22 18.61 -7.00
CA PHE A 103 -7.36 19.51 -6.73
C PHE A 103 -7.04 20.96 -7.07
N ARG A 104 -5.81 21.41 -6.83
CA ARG A 104 -5.34 22.75 -7.19
C ARG A 104 -4.83 22.89 -8.63
N ARG A 105 -4.89 21.82 -9.43
CA ARG A 105 -4.42 21.76 -10.82
C ARG A 105 -2.96 22.22 -11.00
N HIS A 106 -2.08 21.89 -10.06
CA HIS A 106 -0.66 22.22 -10.19
C HIS A 106 0.04 21.35 -11.24
N SER A 107 0.99 21.92 -11.97
CA SER A 107 1.75 21.20 -13.01
C SER A 107 2.61 20.05 -12.49
N TRP A 108 3.10 20.15 -11.25
CA TRP A 108 3.84 19.08 -10.59
C TRP A 108 2.95 17.91 -10.14
N ALA A 109 1.64 18.13 -10.02
CA ALA A 109 0.70 17.10 -9.57
C ALA A 109 0.64 15.91 -10.53
N ARG A 110 0.95 16.13 -11.82
CA ARG A 110 1.01 15.08 -12.82
C ARG A 110 2.16 14.11 -12.56
N MET A 111 3.37 14.63 -12.32
CA MET A 111 4.52 13.80 -11.95
C MET A 111 4.30 13.11 -10.60
N GLY A 112 3.70 13.82 -9.64
CA GLY A 112 3.31 13.25 -8.36
C GLY A 112 2.37 12.05 -8.49
N ALA A 113 1.34 12.14 -9.33
CA ALA A 113 0.40 11.04 -9.57
C ALA A 113 1.06 9.84 -10.23
N VAL A 114 1.96 10.05 -11.20
CA VAL A 114 2.70 8.95 -11.84
C VAL A 114 3.59 8.24 -10.83
N ILE A 115 4.31 8.99 -9.98
CA ILE A 115 5.16 8.40 -8.94
C ILE A 115 4.31 7.64 -7.91
N ALA A 116 3.23 8.25 -7.42
CA ALA A 116 2.33 7.64 -6.45
C ALA A 116 1.71 6.33 -6.97
N LEU A 117 1.21 6.34 -8.21
CA LEU A 117 0.64 5.14 -8.85
C LEU A 117 1.70 4.09 -9.17
N GLY A 118 2.91 4.51 -9.56
CA GLY A 118 4.04 3.60 -9.76
C GLY A 118 4.44 2.87 -8.48
N VAL A 119 4.50 3.60 -7.36
CA VAL A 119 4.74 3.03 -6.02
C VAL A 119 3.62 2.07 -5.64
N THR A 120 2.35 2.42 -5.88
CA THR A 120 1.21 1.53 -5.64
C THR A 120 1.32 0.23 -6.42
N ILE A 121 1.65 0.30 -7.72
CA ILE A 121 1.82 -0.90 -8.56
C ILE A 121 2.96 -1.77 -8.04
N LEU A 122 4.11 -1.18 -7.70
CA LEU A 122 5.24 -1.93 -7.13
C LEU A 122 4.87 -2.63 -5.82
N LEU A 123 4.21 -1.92 -4.91
CA LEU A 123 3.73 -2.48 -3.65
C LEU A 123 2.74 -3.63 -3.87
N SER A 124 1.79 -3.47 -4.79
CA SER A 124 0.83 -4.53 -5.14
C SER A 124 1.48 -5.74 -5.82
N VAL A 125 2.54 -5.54 -6.61
CA VAL A 125 3.32 -6.62 -7.24
C VAL A 125 4.14 -7.39 -6.20
N ILE A 126 4.73 -6.72 -5.23
CA ILE A 126 5.44 -7.38 -4.13
C ILE A 126 4.47 -8.17 -3.24
N ASN A 127 3.26 -7.66 -3.05
CA ASN A 127 2.21 -8.28 -2.23
C ASN A 127 1.36 -9.32 -3.01
N LEU A 128 1.69 -9.61 -4.27
CA LEU A 128 0.92 -10.53 -5.11
C LEU A 128 0.96 -11.97 -4.57
N GLY A 129 2.02 -12.33 -3.85
CA GLY A 129 2.15 -13.64 -3.19
C GLY A 129 1.24 -13.84 -1.98
N SER A 130 0.73 -12.76 -1.36
CA SER A 130 -0.10 -12.81 -0.15
C SER A 130 -1.54 -12.31 -0.34
N GLY A 131 -1.81 -11.47 -1.34
CA GLY A 131 -3.07 -10.71 -1.44
C GLY A 131 -4.08 -11.13 -2.51
N GLY A 132 -3.80 -12.15 -3.33
CA GLY A 132 -4.76 -12.70 -4.31
C GLY A 132 -5.34 -11.68 -5.31
N LEU A 133 -6.41 -12.07 -6.02
CA LEU A 133 -7.09 -11.33 -7.11
C LEU A 133 -7.35 -9.82 -6.86
N MET A 134 -7.45 -9.39 -5.60
CA MET A 134 -7.65 -7.97 -5.26
C MET A 134 -6.45 -7.09 -5.63
N ASN A 135 -5.21 -7.60 -5.47
CA ASN A 135 -4.00 -6.87 -5.89
C ASN A 135 -3.91 -6.74 -7.41
N LEU A 136 -4.37 -7.74 -8.16
CA LEU A 136 -4.48 -7.65 -9.62
C LEU A 136 -5.42 -6.52 -10.06
N LEU A 137 -6.56 -6.39 -9.39
CA LEU A 137 -7.54 -5.32 -9.65
C LEU A 137 -6.91 -3.94 -9.39
N TRP A 138 -6.19 -3.77 -8.29
CA TRP A 138 -5.46 -2.55 -7.98
C TRP A 138 -4.36 -2.21 -8.99
N ILE A 139 -3.64 -3.22 -9.49
CA ILE A 139 -2.63 -3.05 -10.54
C ILE A 139 -3.27 -2.61 -11.85
N ILE A 140 -4.38 -3.23 -12.26
CA ILE A 140 -5.07 -2.89 -13.50
C ILE A 140 -5.62 -1.45 -13.45
N VAL A 141 -6.30 -1.08 -12.36
CA VAL A 141 -6.88 0.27 -12.21
C VAL A 141 -5.77 1.32 -12.14
N SER A 142 -4.72 1.07 -11.34
CA SER A 142 -3.61 2.02 -11.20
C SER A 142 -2.80 2.14 -12.50
N GLY A 143 -2.59 1.04 -13.21
CA GLY A 143 -1.94 1.01 -14.51
C GLY A 143 -2.73 1.78 -15.58
N PHE A 144 -4.06 1.64 -15.57
CA PHE A 144 -4.93 2.39 -16.47
C PHE A 144 -4.88 3.90 -16.20
N VAL A 145 -4.94 4.32 -14.94
CA VAL A 145 -4.84 5.75 -14.57
C VAL A 145 -3.45 6.31 -14.89
N LEU A 146 -2.39 5.54 -14.63
CA LEU A 146 -1.01 5.93 -14.95
C LEU A 146 -0.82 6.09 -16.46
N TYR A 147 -1.37 5.17 -17.26
CA TYR A 147 -1.36 5.27 -18.72
C TYR A 147 -2.06 6.55 -19.21
N LEU A 148 -3.23 6.88 -18.67
CA LEU A 148 -3.95 8.12 -19.01
C LEU A 148 -3.15 9.37 -18.65
N PHE A 149 -2.51 9.40 -17.47
CA PHE A 149 -1.69 10.55 -17.04
C PHE A 149 -0.37 10.71 -17.84
N LEU A 150 0.12 9.63 -18.45
CA LEU A 150 1.30 9.66 -19.32
C LEU A 150 0.96 10.04 -20.77
N THR A 151 -0.11 9.47 -21.34
CA THR A 151 -0.41 9.55 -22.78
C THR A 151 -1.39 10.66 -23.15
N ASP A 152 -2.22 11.13 -22.23
CA ASP A 152 -3.28 12.09 -22.57
C ASP A 152 -2.80 13.55 -22.58
N GLN A 153 -2.78 14.17 -23.76
CA GLN A 153 -2.39 15.57 -23.94
C GLN A 153 -3.40 16.56 -23.34
N GLY A 154 -4.67 16.19 -23.18
CA GLY A 154 -5.68 17.06 -22.57
C GLY A 154 -5.46 17.25 -21.06
N VAL A 155 -5.01 16.21 -20.38
CA VAL A 155 -4.60 16.28 -18.95
C VAL A 155 -3.35 17.14 -18.80
N ARG A 156 -2.46 17.17 -19.80
CA ARG A 156 -1.31 18.09 -19.81
C ARG A 156 -1.77 19.54 -19.88
N GLN A 157 -2.67 19.89 -20.78
CA GLN A 157 -3.16 21.26 -20.93
C GLN A 157 -3.92 21.75 -19.70
N GLU A 158 -4.75 20.92 -19.06
CA GLU A 158 -5.51 21.34 -17.87
C GLU A 158 -4.66 21.48 -16.59
N LEU A 159 -3.53 20.80 -16.51
CA LEU A 159 -2.59 20.89 -15.38
C LEU A 159 -1.44 21.85 -15.64
N GLY A 160 -1.49 22.66 -16.70
CA GLY A 160 -0.47 23.67 -16.99
C GLY A 160 0.78 23.12 -17.67
N GLY A 161 0.58 22.32 -18.72
CA GLY A 161 1.56 22.13 -19.79
C GLY A 161 1.80 23.40 -20.58
#